data_AF-A0A3B8YY12-F1
#
_entry.id   AF-A0A3B8YY12-F1
#
_cell.length_a   1.000
_cell.length_b   1.000
_cell.length_c   1.000
_cell.angle_alpha   90.00
_cell.angle_beta   90.00
_cell.angle_gamma   90.00
#
_symmetry.space_group_name_H-M   'P 1'
#
loop_
_entity.id
_entity.type
_entity.pdbx_description
1 polymer ?
#
loop_
_entity_poly.entity_id
_entity_poly.type
_entity_poly.pdbx_seq_one_letter_code
_entity_poly.pdbx_strand_id
1 'polypeptide(L)' 'KLSQGAKPGHGGVLPGAKVTKEISEARRVPQGVECISPPGHSAFSSPIGLLEFVAQ' A
#
# COMPACT_ATOMS: atom_id res chain seq x y z
N LYS A 1 0.40 -4.13 -7.39
CA LYS A 1 -1.08 -4.31 -7.32
C LYS A 1 -1.73 -2.94 -7.48
N LEU A 2 -2.63 -2.75 -8.45
CA LEU A 2 -3.24 -1.43 -8.75
C LEU A 2 -4.56 -1.18 -8.03
N SER A 3 -5.36 -2.22 -7.81
CA SER A 3 -6.68 -2.12 -7.17
C SER A 3 -7.04 -3.45 -6.50
N GLN A 4 -8.13 -3.47 -5.74
CA GLN A 4 -8.72 -4.66 -5.14
C GLN A 4 -10.24 -4.65 -5.34
N GLY A 5 -10.81 -5.77 -5.79
CA GLY A 5 -12.25 -5.87 -6.08
C GLY A 5 -13.17 -5.51 -4.90
N ALA A 6 -12.76 -5.83 -3.67
CA ALA A 6 -13.54 -5.50 -2.47
C ALA A 6 -13.61 -3.98 -2.18
N LYS A 7 -12.65 -3.19 -2.67
CA LYS A 7 -12.57 -1.74 -2.44
C LYS A 7 -11.77 -1.03 -3.53
N PRO A 8 -12.36 -0.80 -4.72
CA PRO A 8 -11.69 -0.08 -5.79
C PRO A 8 -11.30 1.34 -5.34
N GLY A 9 -10.11 1.80 -5.73
CA GLY A 9 -9.64 3.15 -5.45
C GLY A 9 -9.15 3.41 -4.03
N HIS A 10 -9.11 2.40 -3.15
CA HIS A 10 -8.55 2.51 -1.81
C HIS A 10 -7.31 1.61 -1.65
N GLY A 11 -6.33 2.08 -0.88
CA GLY A 11 -5.16 1.31 -0.52
C GLY A 11 -5.47 0.18 0.47
N GLY A 12 -4.49 -0.68 0.73
CA GLY A 12 -4.57 -1.69 1.78
C GLY A 12 -4.82 -1.06 3.17
N VAL A 13 -5.55 -1.76 4.03
CA VAL A 13 -5.74 -1.35 5.43
C VAL A 13 -5.40 -2.56 6.30
N LEU A 14 -4.49 -2.38 7.25
CA LEU A 14 -4.19 -3.35 8.29
C LEU A 14 -4.51 -2.71 9.65
N PRO A 15 -5.55 -3.20 10.35
CA PRO A 15 -5.92 -2.66 11.67
C PRO A 15 -4.76 -2.74 12.66
N GLY A 16 -4.62 -1.71 13.50
CA GLY A 16 -3.51 -1.59 14.47
C GLY A 16 -3.38 -2.77 15.41
N ALA A 17 -4.51 -3.33 15.86
CA ALA A 17 -4.55 -4.54 16.69
C ALA A 17 -3.87 -5.78 16.05
N LYS A 18 -3.71 -5.76 14.72
CA LYS A 18 -3.04 -6.82 13.95
C LYS A 18 -1.58 -6.48 13.61
N VAL A 19 -1.09 -5.29 13.95
CA VAL A 19 0.31 -4.89 13.74
C VAL A 19 1.13 -5.37 14.93
N THR A 20 1.48 -6.66 14.89
CA THR A 20 2.39 -7.31 15.84
C THR A 20 3.80 -6.74 15.71
N LYS A 21 4.69 -7.05 16.67
CA LYS A 21 6.11 -6.69 16.61
C LYS A 21 6.77 -7.12 15.31
N GLU A 22 6.58 -8.38 14.91
CA GLU A 22 7.12 -8.92 13.64
C GLU A 22 6.62 -8.14 12.42
N ILE A 23 5.32 -7.80 12.37
CA ILE A 23 4.75 -7.02 11.26
C ILE A 23 5.28 -5.59 11.25
N SER A 24 5.39 -4.97 12.43
CA SER A 24 5.96 -3.64 12.61
C SER A 24 7.38 -3.56 12.06
N GLU A 25 8.23 -4.53 12.43
CA GLU A 25 9.61 -4.63 11.96
C GLU A 25 9.68 -4.89 10.44
N ALA A 26 8.92 -5.87 9.93
CA ALA A 26 8.92 -6.22 8.51
C ALA A 26 8.43 -5.07 7.61
N ARG A 27 7.44 -4.30 8.07
CA ARG A 27 6.83 -3.22 7.29
C ARG A 27 7.37 -1.83 7.60
N ARG A 28 8.24 -1.70 8.60
CA ARG A 28 8.76 -0.41 9.10
C ARG A 28 7.65 0.58 9.47
N VAL A 29 6.64 0.08 10.19
CA VAL A 29 5.52 0.88 10.71
C VAL A 29 5.44 0.72 12.24
N PRO A 30 4.91 1.69 13.00
CA PRO A 30 4.82 1.56 14.45
C PRO A 30 3.93 0.38 14.89
N GLN A 31 4.36 -0.38 15.90
CA GLN A 31 3.57 -1.48 16.46
C GLN A 31 2.24 -0.98 17.04
N GLY A 32 1.16 -1.72 16.82
CA GLY A 32 -0.17 -1.38 17.33
C GLY A 32 -0.89 -0.24 16.60
N VAL A 33 -0.24 0.42 15.64
CA VAL A 33 -0.80 1.54 14.88
C VAL A 33 -1.40 1.05 13.57
N GLU A 34 -2.58 1.58 13.21
CA GLU A 34 -3.23 1.23 11.95
C GLU A 34 -2.35 1.61 10.75
N CYS A 35 -2.16 0.66 9.85
CA CYS A 35 -1.37 0.84 8.64
C CYS A 35 -2.32 1.00 7.44
N ILE A 36 -2.52 2.25 7.02
CA ILE A 36 -3.29 2.62 5.83
C ILE A 36 -2.33 2.89 4.68
N SER A 37 -2.48 2.16 3.57
CA SER A 37 -1.69 2.42 2.36
C SER A 37 -2.34 3.51 1.50
N PRO A 38 -1.55 4.30 0.76
CA PRO A 38 -2.08 5.22 -0.24
C PRO A 38 -2.96 4.52 -1.30
N PRO A 39 -3.95 5.22 -1.90
CA PRO A 39 -4.83 4.65 -2.92
C PRO A 39 -4.16 4.43 -4.28
N GLY A 40 -3.00 5.06 -4.53
CA GLY A 40 -2.24 4.96 -5.78
C GLY A 40 -0.76 4.73 -5.52
N HIS A 41 -0.03 4.35 -6.58
CA HIS A 41 1.41 4.17 -6.52
C HIS A 41 2.11 5.52 -6.69
N SER A 42 3.17 5.80 -5.92
CA SER A 42 3.85 7.10 -5.96
C SER A 42 4.69 7.32 -7.22
N ALA A 43 5.08 6.25 -7.92
CA ALA A 43 5.96 6.35 -9.08
C ALA A 43 5.26 6.83 -10.38
N PHE A 44 3.93 6.82 -10.45
CA PHE A 44 3.20 7.22 -11.65
C PHE A 44 1.81 7.76 -11.33
N SER A 45 1.29 8.64 -12.20
CA SER A 45 -0.04 9.23 -12.07
C SER A 45 -0.87 9.14 -13.36
N SER A 46 -0.32 8.55 -14.41
CA SER A 46 -0.97 8.37 -15.72
C SER A 46 -0.72 6.97 -16.28
N PRO A 47 -1.54 6.50 -17.24
CA PRO A 47 -1.29 5.25 -17.94
C PRO A 47 0.08 5.21 -18.64
N ILE A 48 0.54 6.34 -19.19
CA ILE A 48 1.86 6.44 -19.84
C ILE A 48 2.97 6.27 -18.78
N GLY A 49 2.87 6.97 -17.64
CA GLY A 49 3.84 6.83 -16.55
C GLY A 49 3.88 5.41 -15.97
N LEU A 50 2.76 4.69 -15.98
CA LEU A 50 2.74 3.26 -15.64
C LEU A 50 3.57 2.44 -16.63
N LEU A 51 3.43 2.68 -17.94
CA LEU A 51 4.21 1.97 -18.96
C LEU A 51 5.71 2.25 -18.81
N GLU A 52 6.08 3.51 -18.55
CA GLU A 52 7.46 3.91 -18.28
C GLU A 52 8.03 3.24 -17.03
N PHE A 53 7.24 3.13 -15.96
CA PHE A 53 7.65 2.45 -14.73
C PHE A 53 7.87 0.94 -14.94
N VAL A 54 7.06 0.29 -15.78
CA VAL A 54 7.20 -1.15 -16.09
C VAL A 54 8.41 -1.44 -16.99
N ALA A 55 8.84 -0.47 -17.79
CA ALA A 55 9.98 -0.62 -18.70
C ALA A 55 11.35 -0.52 -18.01
N GLN A 56 11.40 -0.20 -16.71
CA GLN A 56 12.61 -0.15 -15.88
C GLN A 56 12.99 -1.53 -15.34
#